data_AF-A0A6V8K630-F1
#
_entry.id   AF-A0A6V8K630-F1
#
_cell.length_a   1.000
_cell.length_b   1.000
_cell.length_c   1.000
_cell.angle_alpha   90.00
_cell.angle_beta   90.00
_cell.angle_gamma   90.00
#
_symmetry.space_group_name_H-M   'P 1'
#
loop_
_entity.id
_entity.type
_entity.pdbx_description
1 polymer ?
#
loop_
_entity_poly.entity_id
_entity_poly.type
_entity_poly.pdbx_seq_one_letter_code
_entity_poly.pdbx_strand_id
1 'polypeptide(L)' 'MRILSEFVEGFDTLADLPPAVSVFGSARSKPDSPECEMAQRLGAALARAGYAVITGGGRA' A
#
# COMPACT_ATOMS: atom_id res chain seq x y z
N MET A 1 7.78 -2.83 26.48
CA MET A 1 7.59 -3.93 25.51
C MET A 1 7.12 -3.34 24.17
N ARG A 2 7.96 -2.59 23.46
CA ARG A 2 7.56 -1.83 22.26
C ARG A 2 7.23 -2.72 21.05
N ILE A 3 8.07 -3.72 20.79
CA ILE A 3 7.91 -4.64 19.65
C ILE A 3 6.56 -5.38 19.71
N LEU A 4 6.20 -5.92 20.89
CA LEU A 4 4.93 -6.64 21.06
C LEU A 4 3.72 -5.73 20.81
N SER A 5 3.77 -4.48 21.29
CA SER A 5 2.71 -3.50 21.06
C SER A 5 2.55 -3.17 19.57
N GLU A 6 3.65 -2.97 18.83
CA GLU A 6 3.60 -2.72 17.38
C GLU A 6 3.00 -3.89 16.59
N PHE A 7 3.21 -5.15 17.03
CA PHE A 7 2.56 -6.31 16.42
C PHE A 7 1.06 -6.35 16.68
N VAL A 8 0.61 -6.12 17.91
CA VAL A 8 -0.83 -6.13 18.26
C VAL A 8 -1.57 -5.07 17.46
N GLU A 9 -1.04 -3.85 17.44
CA GLU A 9 -1.64 -2.74 16.68
C GLU A 9 -1.68 -3.04 15.17
N GLY A 10 -0.61 -3.63 14.64
CA GLY A 10 -0.55 -4.02 13.22
C GLY A 10 -1.57 -5.10 12.86
N PHE A 11 -1.77 -6.12 13.69
CA PHE A 11 -2.75 -7.17 13.43
C PHE A 11 -4.19 -6.66 13.54
N ASP A 12 -4.50 -5.87 14.57
CA ASP A 12 -5.84 -5.29 14.74
C ASP A 12 -6.19 -4.37 13.56
N THR A 13 -5.24 -3.57 13.07
CA THR A 13 -5.45 -2.67 11.92
C THR A 13 -5.74 -3.43 10.61
N LEU A 14 -5.15 -4.61 10.44
CA LEU A 14 -5.24 -5.39 9.21
C LEU A 14 -6.33 -6.48 9.25
N ALA A 15 -6.98 -6.68 10.41
CA ALA A 15 -7.89 -7.80 10.66
C ALA A 15 -9.09 -7.84 9.71
N ASP A 16 -9.63 -6.67 9.35
CA ASP A 16 -10.85 -6.54 8.54
C ASP A 16 -10.59 -6.21 7.07
N LEU A 17 -9.33 -6.31 6.60
CA LEU A 17 -9.02 -5.99 5.22
C LEU A 17 -9.60 -7.04 4.25
N PRO A 18 -10.19 -6.61 3.11
CA PRO A 18 -10.53 -7.52 2.02
C PRO A 18 -9.23 -8.07 1.39
N PRO A 19 -9.32 -9.02 0.44
CA PRO A 19 -8.15 -9.49 -0.30
C PRO A 19 -7.28 -8.32 -0.76
N ALA A 20 -6.00 -8.36 -0.36
CA ALA A 20 -5.10 -7.23 -0.51
C ALA A 20 -3.91 -7.58 -1.41
N VAL A 21 -3.40 -6.57 -2.12
CA VAL A 21 -2.19 -6.65 -2.93
C VAL A 21 -1.17 -5.66 -2.39
N SER A 22 0.01 -6.16 -2.03
CA SER A 22 1.14 -5.32 -1.64
C SER A 22 1.87 -4.82 -2.89
N VAL A 23 1.95 -3.50 -3.06
CA VAL A 23 2.61 -2.84 -4.19
C VAL A 23 3.87 -2.14 -3.71
N PHE A 24 4.99 -2.44 -4.37
CA PHE A 24 6.29 -1.83 -4.09
C PHE A 24 6.78 -1.03 -5.29
N GLY A 25 7.52 0.04 -5.00
CA GLY A 25 8.08 0.93 -6.00
C GLY A 25 9.15 1.82 -5.40
N SER A 26 9.83 2.60 -6.25
CA SER A 26 10.85 3.54 -5.82
C SER A 26 10.23 4.69 -5.03
N ALA A 27 10.68 4.87 -3.78
CA ALA A 27 10.34 6.03 -2.93
C ALA A 27 10.99 7.36 -3.40
N ARG A 28 11.73 7.33 -4.51
CA ARG A 28 12.44 8.48 -5.11
C ARG A 28 11.85 8.92 -6.44
N SER A 29 10.82 8.22 -6.92
CA SER A 29 10.13 8.61 -8.16
C SER A 29 9.50 9.98 -7.97
N LYS A 30 9.52 10.81 -9.00
CA LYS A 30 8.85 12.11 -8.95
C LYS A 30 7.36 11.93 -9.27
N PRO A 31 6.47 12.81 -8.79
CA PRO A 31 5.03 12.72 -9.07
C PRO A 31 4.68 12.76 -10.56
N ASP A 32 5.50 13.39 -11.38
CA ASP A 32 5.36 13.52 -12.84
C ASP A 32 6.07 12.40 -13.63
N SER A 33 6.63 11.40 -12.94
CA SER A 33 7.33 10.31 -13.63
C SER A 33 6.34 9.31 -14.24
N PRO A 34 6.66 8.72 -15.40
CA PRO A 34 5.82 7.69 -16.02
C PRO A 34 5.53 6.50 -15.09
N GLU A 35 6.47 6.17 -14.19
CA GLU A 35 6.31 5.11 -13.19
C GLU A 35 5.27 5.49 -12.12
N CYS A 36 5.23 6.76 -11.68
CA CYS A 36 4.22 7.23 -10.74
C CYS A 36 2.83 7.22 -11.38
N GLU A 37 2.71 7.69 -12.62
CA GLU A 37 1.44 7.60 -13.38
C GLU A 37 0.97 6.15 -13.54
N MET A 38 1.90 5.24 -13.88
CA MET A 38 1.59 3.81 -13.98
C MET A 38 1.13 3.23 -12.64
N ALA A 39 1.78 3.58 -11.54
CA ALA A 39 1.43 3.13 -10.19
C ALA A 39 0.02 3.60 -9.80
N GLN A 40 -0.35 4.85 -10.12
CA GLN A 40 -1.71 5.36 -9.87
C GLN A 40 -2.75 4.59 -10.68
N ARG A 41 -2.48 4.32 -11.97
CA ARG A 41 -3.38 3.53 -12.83
C ARG A 41 -3.54 2.10 -12.32
N LEU A 42 -2.46 1.48 -11.86
CA LEU A 42 -2.46 0.14 -11.26
C LEU A 42 -3.30 0.12 -9.99
N GLY A 43 -3.07 1.04 -9.05
CA GLY A 43 -3.82 1.12 -7.80
C GLY A 43 -5.32 1.30 -8.04
N ALA A 44 -5.68 2.17 -8.98
CA ALA A 44 -7.08 2.37 -9.37
C ALA A 44 -7.70 1.11 -10.01
N ALA A 45 -6.94 0.35 -10.79
CA ALA A 45 -7.40 -0.91 -11.38
C ALA A 45 -7.62 -2.00 -10.32
N LEU A 46 -6.69 -2.13 -9.36
CA LEU A 46 -6.80 -3.07 -8.25
C LEU A 46 -8.02 -2.76 -7.37
N ALA A 47 -8.22 -1.49 -7.02
CA ALA A 47 -9.40 -1.06 -6.26
C ALA A 47 -10.71 -1.36 -6.99
N ARG A 48 -10.78 -1.10 -8.31
CA ARG A 48 -11.95 -1.46 -9.14
C ARG A 48 -12.20 -2.96 -9.22
N ALA A 49 -11.14 -3.77 -9.11
CA ALA A 49 -11.24 -5.23 -9.06
C ALA A 49 -11.58 -5.78 -7.66
N GLY A 50 -11.78 -4.91 -6.65
CA GLY A 50 -12.17 -5.31 -5.30
C GLY A 50 -11.01 -5.65 -4.38
N TYR A 51 -9.77 -5.30 -4.75
CA TYR A 51 -8.59 -5.50 -3.91
C TYR A 51 -8.27 -4.26 -3.08
N ALA A 52 -7.93 -4.45 -1.81
CA ALA A 52 -7.21 -3.43 -1.05
C ALA A 52 -5.76 -3.33 -1.57
N VAL A 53 -5.19 -2.12 -1.52
CA VAL A 53 -3.80 -1.87 -1.93
C VAL A 53 -2.99 -1.51 -0.70
N ILE A 54 -1.96 -2.30 -0.40
CA ILE A 54 -1.03 -2.06 0.71
C ILE A 54 0.30 -1.56 0.12
N THR A 55 0.88 -0.53 0.73
CA THR A 55 2.18 0.01 0.32
C THR A 55 3.09 0.21 1.52
N GLY A 56 4.37 0.52 1.29
CA GLY A 56 5.32 0.86 2.35
C GLY A 56 5.13 2.25 2.98
N GLY A 57 4.08 3.01 2.64
CA GLY A 57 3.80 4.34 3.21
C GLY A 57 4.82 5.42 2.84
N GLY A 58 5.57 5.21 1.75
CA GLY A 58 6.54 6.18 1.23
C GLY A 58 5.88 7.42 0.63
N ARG A 59 6.69 8.39 0.19
CA ARG A 59 6.21 9.61 -0.46
C ARG A 59 5.69 9.29 -1.86
N ALA A 60 4.51 9.80 -2.20
CA ALA A 60 3.91 9.74 -3.53
C ALA A 60 4.42 10.88 -4.42
#